data_AF-A0A536BS00-F1
#
_entry.id   AF-A0A536BS00-F1
#
_cell.length_a   1.000
_cell.length_b   1.000
_cell.length_c   1.000
_cell.angle_alpha   90.00
_cell.angle_beta   90.00
_cell.angle_gamma   90.00
#
_symmetry.space_group_name_H-M   'P 1'
#
loop_
_entity.id
_entity.type
_entity.pdbx_description
1 polymer ?
#
loop_
_entity_poly.entity_id
_entity_poly.type
_entity_poly.pdbx_seq_one_letter_code
_entity_poly.pdbx_strand_id
1 'polypeptide(L)'
;MNIGVGLPTSTSGISGQLLVDWAKRADAGPFSSLGVVDRVAYQNYEPFTALAAAAAVTHRVRLATMVVIAPLRNTAILAKQAASVHALSDGRVTLGLAVGARGEDYAVSGVDSRGRGRRFGEQLEAIRDIWEGGTIGPTPATPGPQLLVGGSSGEALARMARYSDGYMHGGGPARAFAGAAAKAAAAWSDLGRPGRPILWGMGYFALGDGNADAGAEYLRHYYAFTGPFAEKIAAGNLTSPGAITDFIRGYEDAGCDELVLFPTASSIDQVARRPTRLTRSSWWSVIHPTPRSVGVSSSLKRRLVRFGMPTTKPTPRSARASLAGTRSTSITATPWSGPAATSLPGSRARFCSTSCSGAAGRSEFGWSLSARCATSRSSRAPT
;
A
#
# COMPACT_ATOMS: atom_id res chain seq x y z
N MET A 1 -14.34 -8.56 -10.39
CA MET A 1 -13.23 -8.12 -9.51
C MET A 1 -12.66 -6.77 -9.97
N ASN A 2 -12.15 -5.94 -9.06
CA ASN A 2 -11.42 -4.71 -9.34
C ASN A 2 -9.90 -4.95 -9.45
N ILE A 3 -9.18 -4.12 -10.22
CA ILE A 3 -7.73 -4.29 -10.48
C ILE A 3 -6.96 -3.01 -10.12
N GLY A 4 -6.10 -3.13 -9.13
CA GLY A 4 -5.15 -2.09 -8.73
C GLY A 4 -3.73 -2.33 -9.25
N VAL A 5 -2.88 -1.33 -9.06
CA VAL A 5 -1.44 -1.42 -9.31
C VAL A 5 -0.65 -0.93 -8.09
N GLY A 6 0.43 -1.61 -7.76
CA GLY A 6 1.33 -1.18 -6.69
C GLY A 6 2.15 0.03 -7.10
N LEU A 7 2.41 0.94 -6.16
CA LEU A 7 3.48 1.92 -6.29
C LEU A 7 4.84 1.19 -6.18
N PRO A 8 5.84 1.56 -7.01
CA PRO A 8 7.17 0.95 -7.04
C PRO A 8 8.05 1.36 -5.84
N THR A 9 7.46 1.49 -4.64
CA THR A 9 8.10 2.06 -3.44
C THR A 9 9.35 1.33 -2.96
N SER A 10 9.48 0.05 -3.28
CA SER A 10 10.56 -0.84 -2.84
C SER A 10 11.42 -1.37 -3.98
N THR A 11 11.14 -0.99 -5.24
CA THR A 11 11.92 -1.46 -6.38
C THR A 11 13.22 -0.65 -6.52
N SER A 12 14.27 -1.29 -7.05
CA SER A 12 15.57 -0.65 -7.25
C SER A 12 15.46 0.54 -8.21
N GLY A 13 16.16 1.64 -7.95
CA GLY A 13 16.20 2.82 -8.82
C GLY A 13 14.97 3.74 -8.75
N ILE A 14 14.06 3.53 -7.80
CA ILE A 14 12.91 4.42 -7.62
C ILE A 14 13.33 5.82 -7.17
N SER A 15 12.79 6.86 -7.83
CA SER A 15 12.94 8.27 -7.43
C SER A 15 11.60 8.85 -6.99
N GLY A 16 11.63 9.94 -6.23
CA GLY A 16 10.40 10.66 -5.82
C GLY A 16 9.58 11.15 -7.03
N GLN A 17 10.26 11.61 -8.08
CA GLN A 17 9.60 12.04 -9.32
C GLN A 17 8.91 10.87 -10.03
N LEU A 18 9.59 9.72 -10.14
CA LEU A 18 9.02 8.53 -10.74
C LEU A 18 7.81 8.01 -9.96
N LEU A 19 7.82 8.07 -8.62
CA LEU A 19 6.66 7.71 -7.79
C LEU A 19 5.44 8.59 -8.11
N VAL A 20 5.66 9.91 -8.23
CA VAL A 20 4.60 10.88 -8.55
C VAL A 20 4.06 10.66 -9.96
N ASP A 21 4.94 10.49 -10.95
CA ASP A 21 4.53 10.26 -12.34
C ASP A 21 3.81 8.91 -12.51
N TRP A 22 4.23 7.89 -11.76
CA TRP A 22 3.54 6.61 -11.69
C TRP A 22 2.11 6.78 -11.15
N ALA A 23 1.95 7.49 -10.04
CA ALA A 23 0.64 7.72 -9.44
C ALA A 23 -0.31 8.44 -10.40
N LYS A 24 0.15 9.52 -11.05
CA LYS A 24 -0.61 10.23 -12.10
C LYS A 24 -1.01 9.30 -13.25
N ARG A 25 -0.08 8.45 -13.69
CA ARG A 25 -0.33 7.55 -14.82
C ARG A 25 -1.32 6.45 -14.47
N ALA A 26 -1.24 5.91 -13.25
CA ALA A 26 -2.20 4.93 -12.76
C ALA A 26 -3.61 5.53 -12.63
N ASP A 27 -3.72 6.76 -12.12
CA ASP A 27 -5.01 7.46 -11.94
C ASP A 27 -5.70 7.77 -13.27
N ALA A 28 -4.92 8.17 -14.28
CA ALA A 28 -5.40 8.33 -15.66
C ALA A 28 -5.64 6.98 -16.40
N GLY A 29 -5.17 5.88 -15.84
CA GLY A 29 -5.27 4.54 -16.39
C GLY A 29 -6.54 3.78 -15.97
N PRO A 30 -6.61 2.47 -16.24
CA PRO A 30 -7.79 1.65 -15.92
C PRO A 30 -7.82 1.14 -14.47
N PHE A 31 -6.85 1.48 -13.63
CA PHE A 31 -6.70 0.90 -12.29
C PHE A 31 -7.72 1.45 -11.31
N SER A 32 -8.22 0.62 -10.39
CA SER A 32 -9.13 1.01 -9.30
C SER A 32 -8.40 1.47 -8.04
N SER A 33 -7.17 1.01 -7.81
CA SER A 33 -6.40 1.32 -6.62
C SER A 33 -4.89 1.44 -6.86
N LEU A 34 -4.23 2.17 -5.97
CA LEU A 34 -2.78 2.26 -5.81
C LEU A 34 -2.37 1.65 -4.48
N GLY A 35 -1.56 0.60 -4.52
CA GLY A 35 -1.10 -0.12 -3.33
C GLY A 35 0.31 0.23 -2.89
N VAL A 36 0.58 0.22 -1.59
CA VAL A 36 1.93 0.23 -1.00
C VAL A 36 2.11 -0.94 -0.03
N VAL A 37 3.35 -1.36 0.18
CA VAL A 37 3.72 -2.36 1.20
C VAL A 37 4.71 -1.76 2.18
N ASP A 38 4.74 -2.30 3.39
CA ASP A 38 5.58 -1.81 4.48
C ASP A 38 6.74 -2.75 4.79
N ARG A 39 7.91 -2.16 4.96
CA ARG A 39 9.11 -2.78 5.52
C ARG A 39 9.96 -1.66 6.11
N VAL A 40 10.42 -1.85 7.35
CA VAL A 40 11.17 -0.83 8.09
C VAL A 40 12.67 -1.03 7.86
N ALA A 41 13.13 -2.28 7.98
CA ALA A 41 14.50 -2.67 7.70
C ALA A 41 14.69 -2.99 6.21
N TYR A 42 14.44 -2.00 5.33
CA TYR A 42 14.65 -2.13 3.88
C TYR A 42 14.71 -0.76 3.19
N GLN A 43 15.30 -0.73 1.99
CA GLN A 43 15.37 0.47 1.16
C GLN A 43 14.06 0.66 0.40
N ASN A 44 13.08 1.31 1.04
CA ASN A 44 11.80 1.69 0.46
C ASN A 44 11.27 3.00 1.06
N TYR A 45 10.33 3.63 0.37
CA TYR A 45 9.57 4.74 0.95
C TYR A 45 8.63 4.26 2.05
N GLU A 46 8.43 5.11 3.06
CA GLU A 46 7.46 4.88 4.12
C GLU A 46 6.01 4.93 3.56
N PRO A 47 5.13 3.96 3.89
CA PRO A 47 3.81 3.80 3.28
C PRO A 47 2.92 5.04 3.30
N PHE A 48 2.74 5.70 4.45
CA PHE A 48 1.83 6.85 4.55
C PHE A 48 2.40 8.08 3.83
N THR A 49 3.71 8.25 3.85
CA THR A 49 4.42 9.30 3.12
C THR A 49 4.24 9.12 1.60
N ALA A 50 4.42 7.90 1.10
CA ALA A 50 4.20 7.57 -0.31
C ALA A 50 2.74 7.77 -0.72
N LEU A 51 1.78 7.35 0.11
CA LEU A 51 0.37 7.54 -0.17
C LEU A 51 -0.06 9.01 -0.08
N ALA A 52 0.52 9.82 0.81
CA ALA A 52 0.27 11.26 0.86
C ALA A 52 0.74 11.96 -0.43
N ALA A 53 1.93 11.59 -0.94
CA ALA A 53 2.42 12.09 -2.22
C ALA A 53 1.51 11.68 -3.39
N ALA A 54 1.01 10.45 -3.39
CA ALA A 54 0.05 9.97 -4.39
C ALA A 54 -1.32 10.66 -4.26
N ALA A 55 -1.80 10.90 -3.04
CA ALA A 55 -3.08 11.59 -2.79
C ALA A 55 -3.09 12.98 -3.40
N ALA A 56 -1.98 13.71 -3.32
CA ALA A 56 -1.85 15.07 -3.86
C ALA A 56 -1.97 15.15 -5.39
N VAL A 57 -1.78 14.05 -6.12
CA VAL A 57 -1.73 14.02 -7.59
C VAL A 57 -2.72 13.06 -8.24
N THR A 58 -3.63 12.48 -7.46
CA THR A 58 -4.64 11.53 -7.93
C THR A 58 -6.02 11.90 -7.42
N HIS A 59 -7.06 11.60 -8.18
CA HIS A 59 -8.44 11.98 -7.84
C HIS A 59 -9.44 10.83 -7.89
N ARG A 60 -9.10 9.68 -8.48
CA ARG A 60 -10.03 8.57 -8.71
C ARG A 60 -9.62 7.28 -8.00
N VAL A 61 -8.36 6.89 -8.11
CA VAL A 61 -7.89 5.61 -7.56
C VAL A 61 -7.99 5.56 -6.04
N ARG A 62 -8.39 4.42 -5.49
CA ARG A 62 -8.26 4.17 -4.06
C ARG A 62 -6.79 4.12 -3.66
N LEU A 63 -6.46 4.55 -2.45
CA LEU A 63 -5.11 4.48 -1.91
C LEU A 63 -5.08 3.41 -0.83
N ALA A 64 -4.23 2.40 -0.98
CA ALA A 64 -4.25 1.25 -0.10
C ALA A 64 -2.89 0.95 0.50
N THR A 65 -2.84 0.79 1.81
CA THR A 65 -1.74 0.02 2.41
C THR A 65 -2.11 -1.44 2.26
N MET A 66 -1.37 -2.19 1.45
CA MET A 66 -1.59 -3.62 1.37
C MET A 66 -1.16 -4.29 2.67
N VAL A 67 -0.07 -3.82 3.28
CA VAL A 67 0.24 -4.13 4.68
C VAL A 67 1.02 -2.97 5.26
N VAL A 68 0.60 -2.48 6.43
CA VAL A 68 1.42 -1.73 7.40
C VAL A 68 1.62 -2.61 8.63
N ILE A 69 2.85 -2.66 9.15
CA ILE A 69 3.19 -3.43 10.34
C ILE A 69 2.77 -2.62 11.58
N ALA A 70 1.51 -2.78 12.00
CA ALA A 70 0.91 -1.96 13.05
C ALA A 70 1.64 -2.05 14.40
N PRO A 71 2.11 -3.22 14.87
CA PRO A 71 2.76 -3.31 16.18
C PRO A 71 4.08 -2.54 16.31
N LEU A 72 4.67 -2.10 15.20
CA LEU A 72 5.89 -1.27 15.20
C LEU A 72 5.58 0.22 15.42
N ARG A 73 4.31 0.62 15.38
CA ARG A 73 3.89 2.02 15.39
C ARG A 73 3.11 2.34 16.65
N ASN A 74 3.22 3.58 17.10
CA ASN A 74 2.32 4.12 18.11
C ASN A 74 0.89 4.18 17.54
N THR A 75 -0.09 3.69 18.31
CA THR A 75 -1.48 3.57 17.87
C THR A 75 -2.11 4.91 17.48
N ALA A 76 -1.90 5.95 18.29
CA ALA A 76 -2.45 7.28 18.04
C ALA A 76 -1.84 7.91 16.78
N ILE A 77 -0.53 7.73 16.58
CA ILE A 77 0.14 8.20 15.37
C ILE A 77 -0.33 7.44 14.14
N LEU A 78 -0.47 6.11 14.21
CA LEU A 78 -0.97 5.29 13.12
C LEU A 78 -2.40 5.69 12.72
N ALA A 79 -3.30 5.84 13.69
CA ALA A 79 -4.68 6.30 13.45
C ALA A 79 -4.70 7.70 12.81
N LYS A 80 -3.88 8.63 13.31
CA LYS A 80 -3.73 9.98 12.76
C LYS A 80 -3.20 9.98 11.33
N GLN A 81 -2.17 9.19 11.04
CA GLN A 81 -1.58 9.09 9.70
C GLN A 81 -2.61 8.59 8.69
N ALA A 82 -3.32 7.50 9.03
CA ALA A 82 -4.36 6.94 8.19
C ALA A 82 -5.51 7.95 7.94
N ALA A 83 -6.00 8.61 8.99
CA ALA A 83 -7.04 9.62 8.86
C ALA A 83 -6.58 10.85 8.06
N SER A 84 -5.32 11.26 8.20
CA SER A 84 -4.75 12.39 7.46
C SER A 84 -4.68 12.10 5.96
N VAL A 85 -4.17 10.93 5.55
CA VAL A 85 -4.16 10.54 4.14
C VAL A 85 -5.58 10.33 3.62
N HIS A 86 -6.49 9.82 4.45
CA HIS A 86 -7.89 9.68 4.09
C HIS A 86 -8.54 11.04 3.79
N ALA A 87 -8.31 12.05 4.62
CA ALA A 87 -8.79 13.41 4.38
C ALA A 87 -8.14 14.04 3.13
N LEU A 88 -6.82 13.92 2.97
CA LEU A 88 -6.10 14.45 1.81
C LEU A 88 -6.53 13.82 0.48
N SER A 89 -7.03 12.59 0.52
CA SER A 89 -7.48 11.85 -0.65
C SER A 89 -8.99 11.89 -0.85
N ASP A 90 -9.74 12.71 -0.12
CA ASP A 90 -11.20 12.77 -0.19
C ASP A 90 -11.86 11.40 0.07
N GLY A 91 -11.43 10.73 1.14
CA GLY A 91 -12.03 9.50 1.63
C GLY A 91 -11.58 8.21 0.94
N ARG A 92 -10.57 8.25 0.07
CA ARG A 92 -10.19 7.12 -0.81
C ARG A 92 -9.25 6.08 -0.18
N VAL A 93 -9.04 6.09 1.13
CA VAL A 93 -8.08 5.18 1.79
C VAL A 93 -8.68 3.83 2.21
N THR A 94 -7.98 2.75 1.85
CA THR A 94 -8.05 1.42 2.49
C THR A 94 -6.81 1.19 3.35
N LEU A 95 -6.98 0.98 4.64
CA LEU A 95 -5.92 0.68 5.60
C LEU A 95 -5.79 -0.84 5.79
N GLY A 96 -4.84 -1.47 5.10
CA GLY A 96 -4.43 -2.85 5.38
C GLY A 96 -3.35 -2.92 6.45
N LEU A 97 -3.59 -3.68 7.51
CA LEU A 97 -2.68 -3.86 8.65
C LEU A 97 -2.31 -5.34 8.85
N ALA A 98 -1.09 -5.59 9.33
CA ALA A 98 -0.70 -6.92 9.79
C ALA A 98 0.37 -6.86 10.90
N VAL A 99 0.69 -8.03 11.45
CA VAL A 99 1.70 -8.20 12.51
C VAL A 99 3.13 -8.12 11.98
N GLY A 100 3.36 -8.36 10.68
CA GLY A 100 4.69 -8.47 10.09
C GLY A 100 5.37 -9.82 10.36
N ALA A 101 6.17 -10.28 9.39
CA ALA A 101 6.79 -11.61 9.42
C ALA A 101 8.25 -11.61 9.88
N ARG A 102 8.96 -10.48 9.75
CA ARG A 102 10.41 -10.40 9.91
C ARG A 102 10.77 -9.91 11.31
N GLY A 103 11.70 -10.60 11.97
CA GLY A 103 12.22 -10.18 13.28
C GLY A 103 13.10 -8.93 13.20
N GLU A 104 13.76 -8.72 12.07
CA GLU A 104 14.63 -7.56 11.82
C GLU A 104 13.88 -6.23 11.94
N ASP A 105 12.67 -6.13 11.37
CA ASP A 105 11.83 -4.93 11.46
C ASP A 105 11.51 -4.57 12.93
N TYR A 106 11.32 -5.57 13.79
CA TYR A 106 11.10 -5.39 15.23
C TYR A 106 12.39 -4.94 15.93
N ALA A 107 13.52 -5.56 15.60
CA ALA A 107 14.81 -5.23 16.20
C ALA A 107 15.22 -3.78 15.92
N VAL A 108 15.16 -3.32 14.66
CA VAL A 108 15.54 -1.94 14.31
C VAL A 108 14.57 -0.90 14.86
N SER A 109 13.31 -1.27 15.07
CA SER A 109 12.30 -0.39 15.66
C SER A 109 12.38 -0.33 17.19
N GLY A 110 13.23 -1.14 17.83
CA GLY A 110 13.31 -1.24 19.29
C GLY A 110 12.04 -1.82 19.93
N VAL A 111 11.23 -2.56 19.17
CA VAL A 111 9.95 -3.11 19.64
C VAL A 111 10.11 -4.61 19.87
N ASP A 112 9.75 -5.09 21.06
CA ASP A 112 9.75 -6.54 21.35
C ASP A 112 8.81 -7.26 20.38
N SER A 113 9.22 -8.41 19.83
CA SER A 113 8.35 -9.22 18.98
C SER A 113 7.34 -10.04 19.80
N ARG A 114 7.59 -10.30 21.09
CA ARG A 114 6.70 -11.08 21.95
C ARG A 114 5.38 -10.33 22.18
N GLY A 115 4.29 -11.09 22.25
CA GLY A 115 2.94 -10.56 22.44
C GLY A 115 2.45 -9.64 21.31
N ARG A 116 3.15 -9.56 20.17
CA ARG A 116 2.78 -8.67 19.04
C ARG A 116 1.37 -8.90 18.51
N GLY A 117 0.88 -10.14 18.53
CA GLY A 117 -0.49 -10.45 18.11
C GLY A 117 -1.56 -9.92 19.09
N ARG A 118 -1.27 -9.92 20.39
CA ARG A 118 -2.16 -9.35 21.41
C ARG A 118 -2.22 -7.83 21.27
N ARG A 119 -1.03 -7.19 21.24
CA ARG A 119 -0.92 -5.73 21.00
C ARG A 119 -1.60 -5.31 19.71
N PHE A 120 -1.46 -6.09 18.63
CA PHE A 120 -2.15 -5.79 17.39
C PHE A 120 -3.68 -5.81 17.54
N GLY A 121 -4.24 -6.75 18.32
CA GLY A 121 -5.67 -6.77 18.61
C GLY A 121 -6.13 -5.50 19.35
N GLU A 122 -5.41 -5.14 20.41
CA GLU A 122 -5.64 -3.91 21.19
C GLU A 122 -5.54 -2.65 20.29
N GLN A 123 -4.60 -2.63 19.35
CA GLN A 123 -4.45 -1.53 18.40
C GLN A 123 -5.61 -1.40 17.43
N LEU A 124 -6.15 -2.51 16.90
CA LEU A 124 -7.24 -2.47 15.93
C LEU A 124 -8.53 -1.90 16.55
N GLU A 125 -8.81 -2.28 17.79
CA GLU A 125 -9.93 -1.74 18.57
C GLU A 125 -9.72 -0.23 18.80
N ALA A 126 -8.57 0.15 19.36
CA ALA A 126 -8.27 1.54 19.67
C ALA A 126 -8.21 2.46 18.44
N ILE A 127 -7.82 1.98 17.26
CA ILE A 127 -7.81 2.82 16.03
C ILE A 127 -9.22 3.30 15.69
N ARG A 128 -10.23 2.44 15.79
CA ARG A 128 -11.62 2.83 15.52
C ARG A 128 -12.13 3.80 16.57
N ASP A 129 -11.88 3.51 17.84
CA ASP A 129 -12.25 4.39 18.96
C ASP A 129 -11.63 5.79 18.82
N ILE A 130 -10.38 5.88 18.36
CA ILE A 130 -9.69 7.15 18.13
C ILE A 130 -10.37 7.96 17.02
N TRP A 131 -10.76 7.31 15.92
CA TRP A 131 -11.45 7.99 14.82
C TRP A 131 -12.86 8.45 15.24
N GLU A 132 -13.60 7.62 15.97
CA GLU A 132 -14.94 7.95 16.45
C GLU A 132 -14.92 9.02 17.54
N GLY A 133 -13.92 9.00 18.43
CA GLY A 133 -13.79 9.95 19.53
C GLY A 133 -13.40 11.37 19.10
N GLY A 134 -12.79 11.55 17.92
CA GLY A 134 -12.53 12.86 17.32
C GLY A 134 -11.51 13.76 18.04
N THR A 135 -10.83 13.28 19.07
CA THR A 135 -9.81 14.04 19.81
C THR A 135 -8.46 14.10 19.08
N ILE A 136 -8.18 13.11 18.23
CA ILE A 136 -6.97 13.02 17.41
C ILE A 136 -7.37 13.22 15.94
N GLY A 137 -7.30 14.48 15.48
CA GLY A 137 -7.73 14.84 14.13
C GLY A 137 -6.72 14.53 13.01
N PRO A 138 -7.16 14.55 11.73
CA PRO A 138 -8.52 14.90 11.32
C PRO A 138 -9.51 13.77 11.63
N THR A 139 -10.72 14.12 12.04
CA THR A 139 -11.80 13.16 12.29
C THR A 139 -12.38 12.74 10.94
N PRO A 140 -12.23 11.48 10.52
CA PRO A 140 -12.78 11.05 9.25
C PRO A 140 -14.31 10.89 9.38
N ALA A 141 -15.04 11.06 8.28
CA ALA A 141 -16.47 10.77 8.27
C ALA A 141 -16.71 9.28 8.58
N THR A 142 -17.68 8.96 9.44
CA THR A 142 -18.04 7.59 9.79
C THR A 142 -18.43 6.79 8.54
N PRO A 143 -17.91 5.57 8.32
CA PRO A 143 -17.15 4.72 9.26
C PRO A 143 -15.62 4.90 9.26
N GLY A 144 -15.10 5.94 8.63
CA GLY A 144 -13.66 6.19 8.49
C GLY A 144 -13.01 5.39 7.36
N PRO A 145 -11.66 5.32 7.33
CA PRO A 145 -10.94 4.47 6.38
C PRO A 145 -11.36 3.00 6.50
N GLN A 146 -11.55 2.32 5.36
CA GLN A 146 -11.80 0.88 5.34
C GLN A 146 -10.61 0.13 5.93
N LEU A 147 -10.84 -0.75 6.90
CA LEU A 147 -9.79 -1.47 7.62
C LEU A 147 -9.76 -2.93 7.17
N LEU A 148 -8.63 -3.40 6.65
CA LEU A 148 -8.42 -4.80 6.27
C LEU A 148 -7.26 -5.39 7.08
N VAL A 149 -7.36 -6.67 7.43
CA VAL A 149 -6.35 -7.33 8.26
C VAL A 149 -5.75 -8.54 7.54
N GLY A 150 -4.42 -8.60 7.54
CA GLY A 150 -3.65 -9.72 6.99
C GLY A 150 -3.20 -10.74 8.05
N GLY A 151 -2.68 -11.86 7.56
CA GLY A 151 -2.19 -12.99 8.37
C GLY A 151 -2.83 -14.31 7.95
N SER A 152 -2.32 -15.44 8.43
CA SER A 152 -2.77 -16.77 7.99
C SER A 152 -3.03 -17.76 9.12
N SER A 153 -2.70 -17.42 10.37
CA SER A 153 -3.03 -18.26 11.52
C SER A 153 -4.51 -18.14 11.89
N GLY A 154 -5.03 -19.10 12.65
CA GLY A 154 -6.40 -19.06 13.14
C GLY A 154 -6.66 -17.80 13.97
N GLU A 155 -5.72 -17.39 14.83
CA GLU A 155 -5.83 -16.17 15.63
C GLU A 155 -5.77 -14.90 14.77
N ALA A 156 -5.04 -14.92 13.66
CA ALA A 156 -5.02 -13.81 12.72
C ALA A 156 -6.37 -13.64 12.00
N LEU A 157 -6.97 -14.75 11.58
CA LEU A 157 -8.28 -14.75 10.92
C LEU A 157 -9.41 -14.41 11.90
N ALA A 158 -9.35 -14.89 13.14
CA ALA A 158 -10.28 -14.49 14.20
C ALA A 158 -10.18 -12.99 14.50
N ARG A 159 -8.96 -12.43 14.55
CA ARG A 159 -8.76 -10.98 14.69
C ARG A 159 -9.31 -10.20 13.51
N MET A 160 -9.08 -10.67 12.28
CA MET A 160 -9.64 -10.08 11.07
C MET A 160 -11.17 -10.03 11.14
N ALA A 161 -11.81 -11.17 11.44
CA ALA A 161 -13.26 -11.25 11.55
C ALA A 161 -13.81 -10.29 12.61
N ARG A 162 -13.13 -10.17 13.76
CA ARG A 162 -13.58 -9.36 14.90
C ARG A 162 -13.48 -7.85 14.67
N TYR A 163 -12.38 -7.36 14.10
CA TYR A 163 -12.07 -5.93 14.15
C TYR A 163 -12.06 -5.23 12.79
N SER A 164 -12.07 -5.96 11.68
CA SER A 164 -11.86 -5.40 10.34
C SER A 164 -13.08 -5.56 9.43
N ASP A 165 -13.02 -4.96 8.26
CA ASP A 165 -14.03 -5.04 7.21
C ASP A 165 -13.74 -6.20 6.24
N GLY A 166 -12.57 -6.84 6.37
CA GLY A 166 -12.19 -7.92 5.48
C GLY A 166 -10.73 -8.34 5.56
N TYR A 167 -10.39 -9.26 4.67
CA TYR A 167 -9.12 -9.95 4.63
C TYR A 167 -8.20 -9.40 3.55
N MET A 168 -6.94 -9.20 3.94
CA MET A 168 -5.88 -8.74 3.05
C MET A 168 -4.83 -9.84 2.87
N HIS A 169 -4.86 -10.50 1.72
CA HIS A 169 -3.99 -11.63 1.43
C HIS A 169 -2.58 -11.18 1.05
N GLY A 170 -1.56 -11.80 1.65
CA GLY A 170 -0.13 -11.48 1.44
C GLY A 170 0.46 -11.91 0.08
N GLY A 171 -0.40 -12.31 -0.86
CA GLY A 171 -0.03 -12.74 -2.20
C GLY A 171 0.35 -14.22 -2.33
N GLY A 172 0.54 -14.65 -3.57
CA GLY A 172 0.81 -16.04 -3.95
C GLY A 172 -0.06 -16.50 -5.12
N PRO A 173 0.04 -17.78 -5.54
CA PRO A 173 -0.79 -18.30 -6.62
C PRO A 173 -2.27 -18.33 -6.21
N ALA A 174 -3.18 -18.28 -7.20
CA ALA A 174 -4.63 -18.25 -6.99
C ALA A 174 -5.15 -19.34 -6.02
N ARG A 175 -4.60 -20.56 -6.08
CA ARG A 175 -4.95 -21.64 -5.14
C ARG A 175 -4.67 -21.32 -3.67
N ALA A 176 -3.59 -20.58 -3.40
CA ALA A 176 -3.22 -20.18 -2.04
C ALA A 176 -4.17 -19.09 -1.54
N PHE A 177 -4.55 -18.15 -2.42
CA PHE A 177 -5.58 -17.16 -2.14
C PHE A 177 -6.93 -17.83 -1.87
N ALA A 178 -7.39 -18.75 -2.73
CA ALA A 178 -8.66 -19.47 -2.54
C ALA A 178 -8.75 -20.17 -1.17
N GLY A 179 -7.67 -20.85 -0.76
CA GLY A 179 -7.60 -21.47 0.56
C GLY A 179 -7.63 -20.45 1.70
N ALA A 180 -7.01 -19.29 1.55
CA ALA A 180 -7.04 -18.23 2.55
C ALA A 180 -8.41 -17.52 2.61
N ALA A 181 -9.03 -17.27 1.46
CA ALA A 181 -10.36 -16.70 1.31
C ALA A 181 -11.42 -17.57 1.99
N ALA A 182 -11.37 -18.89 1.77
CA ALA A 182 -12.27 -19.84 2.43
C ALA A 182 -12.14 -19.79 3.96
N LYS A 183 -10.91 -19.74 4.49
CA LYS A 183 -10.67 -19.63 5.94
C LYS A 183 -11.10 -18.28 6.51
N ALA A 184 -10.92 -17.19 5.75
CA ALA A 184 -11.41 -15.86 6.14
C ALA A 184 -12.94 -15.81 6.20
N ALA A 185 -13.61 -16.39 5.21
CA ALA A 185 -15.07 -16.50 5.19
C ALA A 185 -15.60 -17.38 6.35
N ALA A 186 -14.93 -18.49 6.65
CA ALA A 186 -15.26 -19.33 7.80
C ALA A 186 -15.14 -18.55 9.11
N ALA A 187 -14.00 -17.90 9.36
CA ALA A 187 -13.80 -17.09 10.58
C ALA A 187 -14.82 -15.94 10.71
N TRP A 188 -15.24 -15.34 9.59
CA TRP A 188 -16.29 -14.32 9.58
C TRP A 188 -17.65 -14.89 9.98
N SER A 189 -18.01 -16.04 9.41
CA SER A 189 -19.27 -16.75 9.71
C SER A 189 -19.31 -17.30 11.13
N ASP A 190 -18.21 -17.87 11.63
CA ASP A 190 -18.11 -18.44 12.97
C ASP A 190 -18.31 -17.38 14.07
N LEU A 191 -17.95 -16.12 13.77
CA LEU A 191 -18.20 -14.98 14.64
C LEU A 191 -19.64 -14.42 14.50
N GLY A 192 -20.47 -14.99 13.63
CA GLY A 192 -21.84 -14.55 13.38
C GLY A 192 -21.95 -13.19 12.68
N ARG A 193 -20.92 -12.74 11.98
CA ARG A 193 -20.97 -11.45 11.28
C ARG A 193 -21.85 -11.52 10.05
N PRO A 194 -22.66 -10.48 9.77
CA PRO A 194 -23.49 -10.46 8.58
C PRO A 194 -22.64 -10.36 7.30
N GLY A 195 -23.16 -10.89 6.20
CA GLY A 195 -22.52 -10.80 4.89
C GLY A 195 -21.24 -11.64 4.78
N ARG A 196 -20.24 -11.10 4.08
CA ARG A 196 -18.93 -11.74 3.87
C ARG A 196 -17.81 -10.73 4.06
N PRO A 197 -16.58 -11.16 4.41
CA PRO A 197 -15.44 -10.27 4.44
C PRO A 197 -15.14 -9.77 3.02
N ILE A 198 -14.69 -8.52 2.92
CA ILE A 198 -14.07 -8.00 1.69
C ILE A 198 -12.72 -8.69 1.50
N LEU A 199 -12.42 -9.16 0.28
CA LEU A 199 -11.22 -9.95 0.01
C LEU A 199 -10.28 -9.21 -0.94
N TRP A 200 -9.10 -8.86 -0.44
CA TRP A 200 -8.04 -8.24 -1.24
C TRP A 200 -6.88 -9.21 -1.46
N GLY A 201 -6.34 -9.19 -2.67
CA GLY A 201 -5.20 -9.99 -3.09
C GLY A 201 -4.06 -9.14 -3.64
N MET A 202 -2.88 -9.75 -3.76
CA MET A 202 -1.77 -9.12 -4.48
C MET A 202 -0.93 -10.12 -5.27
N GLY A 203 -0.27 -9.63 -6.30
CA GLY A 203 0.70 -10.37 -7.11
C GLY A 203 1.85 -9.47 -7.54
N TYR A 204 2.87 -10.04 -8.16
CA TYR A 204 4.05 -9.33 -8.65
C TYR A 204 4.17 -9.47 -10.16
N PHE A 205 4.61 -8.42 -10.84
CA PHE A 205 4.85 -8.47 -12.28
C PHE A 205 6.10 -7.69 -12.70
N ALA A 206 6.63 -8.04 -13.86
CA ALA A 206 7.63 -7.27 -14.61
C ALA A 206 7.49 -7.57 -16.11
N LEU A 207 6.99 -6.60 -16.89
CA LEU A 207 6.75 -6.75 -18.32
C LEU A 207 7.88 -6.14 -19.16
N GLY A 208 8.14 -6.72 -20.33
CA GLY A 208 9.12 -6.20 -21.28
C GLY A 208 10.55 -6.67 -21.01
N ASP A 209 11.36 -6.59 -22.05
CA ASP A 209 12.70 -7.18 -22.09
C ASP A 209 13.61 -6.60 -21.00
N GLY A 210 14.39 -7.47 -20.36
CA GLY A 210 15.31 -7.10 -19.26
C GLY A 210 14.65 -6.87 -17.89
N ASN A 211 13.32 -6.66 -17.82
CA ASN A 211 12.65 -6.45 -16.53
C ASN A 211 12.39 -7.75 -15.77
N ALA A 212 12.26 -8.88 -16.47
CA ALA A 212 11.97 -10.17 -15.84
C ALA A 212 13.08 -10.60 -14.87
N ASP A 213 14.34 -10.53 -15.29
CA ASP A 213 15.50 -10.91 -14.49
C ASP A 213 15.70 -9.95 -13.31
N ALA A 214 15.64 -8.64 -13.57
CA ALA A 214 15.71 -7.63 -12.51
C ALA A 214 14.59 -7.79 -11.48
N GLY A 215 13.38 -8.12 -11.93
CA GLY A 215 12.25 -8.38 -11.06
C GLY A 215 12.42 -9.64 -10.21
N ALA A 216 12.95 -10.71 -10.80
CA ALA A 216 13.26 -11.94 -10.07
C ALA A 216 14.37 -11.71 -9.03
N GLU A 217 15.42 -10.97 -9.37
CA GLU A 217 16.49 -10.56 -8.44
C GLU A 217 15.93 -9.74 -7.27
N TYR A 218 15.11 -8.73 -7.56
CA TYR A 218 14.42 -7.94 -6.55
C TYR A 218 13.61 -8.83 -5.58
N LEU A 219 12.83 -9.79 -6.10
CA LEU A 219 12.02 -10.68 -5.26
C LEU A 219 12.88 -11.60 -4.40
N ARG A 220 13.98 -12.15 -4.93
CA ARG A 220 14.94 -12.95 -4.14
C ARG A 220 15.50 -12.14 -2.99
N HIS A 221 15.93 -10.90 -3.26
CA HIS A 221 16.49 -10.02 -2.25
C HIS A 221 15.42 -9.62 -1.20
N TYR A 222 14.24 -9.20 -1.65
CA TYR A 222 13.15 -8.79 -0.75
C TYR A 222 12.62 -9.94 0.13
N TYR A 223 12.63 -11.17 -0.39
CA TYR A 223 12.16 -12.36 0.32
C TYR A 223 13.29 -13.27 0.84
N ALA A 224 14.54 -12.80 0.88
CA ALA A 224 15.70 -13.59 1.32
C ALA A 224 15.54 -14.23 2.71
N PHE A 225 14.81 -13.58 3.62
CA PHE A 225 14.49 -14.09 4.96
C PHE A 225 13.68 -15.41 4.96
N THR A 226 13.08 -15.79 3.83
CA THR A 226 12.35 -17.06 3.65
C THR A 226 13.24 -18.22 3.20
N GLY A 227 14.54 -17.98 3.05
CA GLY A 227 15.51 -18.99 2.61
C GLY A 227 15.20 -19.52 1.21
N PRO A 228 15.29 -20.84 0.97
CA PRO A 228 15.06 -21.44 -0.35
C PRO A 228 13.67 -21.15 -0.95
N PHE A 229 12.68 -20.79 -0.12
CA PHE A 229 11.35 -20.43 -0.62
C PHE A 229 11.34 -19.13 -1.43
N ALA A 230 12.34 -18.27 -1.27
CA ALA A 230 12.49 -17.03 -2.04
C ALA A 230 12.56 -17.30 -3.55
N GLU A 231 13.19 -18.40 -3.98
CA GLU A 231 13.23 -18.80 -5.40
C GLU A 231 11.84 -19.10 -5.95
N LYS A 232 10.99 -19.75 -5.14
CA LYS A 232 9.61 -20.04 -5.55
C LYS A 232 8.78 -18.76 -5.67
N ILE A 233 9.04 -17.77 -4.81
CA ILE A 233 8.39 -16.47 -4.91
C ILE A 233 8.86 -15.73 -6.17
N ALA A 234 10.17 -15.71 -6.43
CA ALA A 234 10.74 -15.09 -7.62
C ALA A 234 10.23 -15.75 -8.93
N ALA A 235 10.12 -17.07 -8.95
CA ALA A 235 9.52 -17.82 -10.07
C ALA A 235 8.02 -17.53 -10.27
N GLY A 236 7.34 -17.00 -9.25
CA GLY A 236 5.95 -16.55 -9.34
C GLY A 236 5.78 -15.15 -9.95
N ASN A 237 6.86 -14.46 -10.31
CA ASN A 237 6.79 -13.15 -10.94
C ASN A 237 6.13 -13.25 -12.33
N LEU A 238 5.12 -12.41 -12.57
CA LEU A 238 4.36 -12.44 -13.81
C LEU A 238 5.10 -11.64 -14.90
N THR A 239 5.59 -12.32 -15.92
CA THR A 239 6.49 -11.71 -16.94
C THR A 239 5.86 -11.55 -18.31
N SER A 240 4.62 -12.01 -18.50
CA SER A 240 3.89 -11.88 -19.77
C SER A 240 2.44 -11.43 -19.56
N PRO A 241 1.81 -10.77 -20.57
CA PRO A 241 0.40 -10.42 -20.50
C PRO A 241 -0.54 -11.63 -20.30
N GLY A 242 -0.18 -12.77 -20.89
CA GLY A 242 -0.93 -14.03 -20.72
C GLY A 242 -0.89 -14.50 -19.26
N ALA A 243 0.29 -14.54 -18.64
CA ALA A 243 0.44 -14.93 -17.24
C ALA A 243 -0.34 -13.99 -16.30
N ILE A 244 -0.35 -12.69 -16.56
CA ILE A 244 -1.16 -11.72 -15.81
C ILE A 244 -2.66 -12.03 -15.96
N THR A 245 -3.11 -12.32 -17.18
CA THR A 245 -4.52 -12.63 -17.46
C THR A 245 -4.97 -13.89 -16.72
N ASP A 246 -4.18 -14.95 -16.76
CA ASP A 246 -4.49 -16.20 -16.06
C ASP A 246 -4.47 -16.03 -14.53
N PHE A 247 -3.52 -15.23 -14.03
CA PHE A 247 -3.46 -14.90 -12.61
C PHE A 247 -4.68 -14.11 -12.13
N ILE A 248 -5.12 -13.11 -12.90
CA ILE A 248 -6.34 -12.34 -12.66
C ILE A 248 -7.55 -13.28 -12.62
N ARG A 249 -7.74 -14.12 -13.63
CA ARG A 249 -8.87 -15.08 -13.69
C ARG A 249 -8.91 -15.99 -12.47
N GLY A 250 -7.77 -16.54 -12.08
CA GLY A 250 -7.70 -17.42 -10.91
C GLY A 250 -8.09 -16.73 -9.60
N TYR A 251 -7.76 -15.45 -9.42
CA TYR A 251 -8.19 -14.67 -8.25
C TYR A 251 -9.67 -14.29 -8.32
N GLU A 252 -10.17 -13.96 -9.51
CA GLU A 252 -11.59 -13.67 -9.73
C GLU A 252 -12.46 -14.89 -9.43
N ASP A 253 -12.09 -16.07 -9.95
CA ASP A 253 -12.77 -17.35 -9.70
C ASP A 253 -12.78 -17.72 -8.21
N ALA A 254 -11.74 -17.29 -7.47
CA ALA A 254 -11.63 -17.47 -6.03
C ALA A 254 -12.39 -16.41 -5.20
N GLY A 255 -13.13 -15.51 -5.85
CA GLY A 255 -13.99 -14.51 -5.19
C GLY A 255 -13.25 -13.27 -4.68
N CYS A 256 -12.09 -12.93 -5.25
CA CYS A 256 -11.36 -11.72 -4.90
C CYS A 256 -12.14 -10.45 -5.32
N ASP A 257 -12.22 -9.47 -4.42
CA ASP A 257 -12.90 -8.20 -4.68
C ASP A 257 -11.97 -7.18 -5.33
N GLU A 258 -10.72 -7.11 -4.87
CA GLU A 258 -9.68 -6.21 -5.38
C GLU A 258 -8.33 -6.94 -5.46
N LEU A 259 -7.73 -6.97 -6.64
CA LEU A 259 -6.40 -7.53 -6.85
C LEU A 259 -5.40 -6.42 -7.21
N VAL A 260 -4.34 -6.26 -6.42
CA VAL A 260 -3.29 -5.27 -6.68
C VAL A 260 -2.03 -5.94 -7.22
N LEU A 261 -1.61 -5.57 -8.43
CA LEU A 261 -0.39 -6.09 -9.05
C LEU A 261 0.78 -5.14 -8.80
N PHE A 262 1.81 -5.60 -8.11
CA PHE A 262 3.00 -4.81 -7.77
C PHE A 262 4.09 -4.95 -8.84
N PRO A 263 4.64 -3.82 -9.31
CA PRO A 263 5.80 -3.88 -10.19
C PRO A 263 7.02 -4.38 -9.42
N THR A 264 7.87 -5.13 -10.11
CA THR A 264 9.18 -5.57 -9.60
C THR A 264 10.35 -4.89 -10.32
N ALA A 265 10.03 -3.97 -11.24
CA ALA A 265 10.97 -3.10 -11.93
C ALA A 265 10.46 -1.64 -11.86
N SER A 266 11.38 -0.68 -11.85
CA SER A 266 11.11 0.76 -11.69
C SER A 266 10.89 1.51 -13.02
N SER A 267 10.55 0.84 -14.11
CA SER A 267 10.24 1.52 -15.38
C SER A 267 8.82 2.07 -15.41
N ILE A 268 8.65 3.35 -15.79
CA ILE A 268 7.32 3.96 -15.96
C ILE A 268 6.46 3.23 -17.02
N ASP A 269 7.09 2.50 -17.94
CA ASP A 269 6.38 1.74 -18.97
C ASP A 269 5.57 0.58 -18.41
N GLN A 270 5.88 0.12 -17.19
CA GLN A 270 5.10 -0.89 -16.47
C GLN A 270 3.66 -0.43 -16.21
N VAL A 271 3.43 0.87 -16.01
CA VAL A 271 2.09 1.46 -15.79
C VAL A 271 1.54 2.16 -17.04
N ALA A 272 2.37 2.36 -18.07
CA ALA A 272 2.03 3.19 -19.23
C ALA A 272 1.36 2.47 -20.39
N ARG A 273 1.31 1.13 -20.41
CA ARG A 273 0.75 0.35 -21.52
C ARG A 273 -0.74 0.59 -21.65
N ARG A 274 -1.10 1.66 -22.38
CA ARG A 274 -2.45 1.93 -22.91
C ARG A 274 -2.90 0.66 -23.61
N PRO A 275 -3.95 0.00 -23.13
CA PRO A 275 -4.59 -1.04 -23.92
C PRO A 275 -5.20 -0.32 -25.11
N THR A 276 -4.77 -0.68 -26.31
CA THR A 276 -5.45 -0.27 -27.54
C THR A 276 -6.90 -0.73 -27.44
N ARG A 277 -7.79 0.20 -27.07
CA ARG A 277 -9.23 0.06 -26.82
C ARG A 277 -9.60 -0.91 -25.69
N LEU A 278 -10.00 -0.34 -24.55
CA LEU A 278 -10.71 -1.06 -23.49
C LEU A 278 -12.13 -0.51 -23.35
N THR A 279 -13.11 -1.23 -23.90
CA THR A 279 -14.48 -1.19 -23.38
C THR A 279 -14.68 -2.43 -22.52
N ARG A 280 -15.72 -2.42 -21.68
CA ARG A 280 -16.06 -3.44 -20.67
C ARG A 280 -16.13 -4.91 -21.19
N SER A 281 -15.97 -5.12 -22.50
CA SER A 281 -15.96 -6.39 -23.22
C SER A 281 -14.62 -6.80 -23.87
N SER A 282 -13.52 -6.05 -23.74
CA SER A 282 -12.30 -6.28 -24.53
C SER A 282 -11.08 -6.78 -23.75
N TRP A 283 -11.24 -7.89 -23.01
CA TRP A 283 -10.12 -8.81 -22.73
C TRP A 283 -10.06 -9.97 -23.74
N TRP A 284 -11.09 -10.15 -24.58
CA TRP A 284 -11.22 -11.29 -25.50
C TRP A 284 -10.39 -11.16 -26.80
N SER A 285 -10.13 -9.96 -27.31
CA SER A 285 -9.61 -9.79 -28.68
C SER A 285 -8.08 -9.82 -28.84
N VAL A 286 -7.32 -10.19 -27.81
CA VAL A 286 -5.84 -10.22 -27.89
C VAL A 286 -5.28 -11.62 -28.26
N ILE A 287 -6.13 -12.65 -28.39
CA ILE A 287 -5.64 -14.05 -28.38
C ILE A 287 -6.09 -14.93 -29.57
N HIS A 288 -6.57 -14.37 -30.69
CA HIS A 288 -6.78 -15.17 -31.92
C HIS A 288 -6.07 -14.52 -33.12
N PRO A 289 -5.02 -15.16 -33.72
CA PRO A 289 -4.60 -14.80 -35.06
C PRO A 289 -5.70 -15.30 -36.00
N THR A 290 -6.42 -14.39 -36.67
CA THR A 290 -7.25 -14.80 -37.80
C THR A 290 -6.31 -15.41 -38.85
N PRO A 291 -6.55 -16.65 -39.33
CA PRO A 291 -5.78 -17.18 -40.45
C PRO A 291 -6.00 -16.24 -41.64
N ARG A 292 -4.92 -15.84 -42.30
CA ARG A 292 -5.00 -15.15 -43.60
C ARG A 292 -5.87 -15.97 -44.53
N SER A 293 -7.06 -15.48 -44.84
CA SER A 293 -7.80 -15.96 -46.00
C SER A 293 -7.00 -15.57 -47.24
N VAL A 294 -6.60 -16.59 -48.00
CA VAL A 294 -6.08 -16.44 -49.35
C VAL A 294 -7.23 -15.88 -50.19
N GLY A 295 -7.19 -14.58 -50.47
CA GLY A 295 -8.17 -13.88 -51.27
C GLY A 295 -7.89 -14.08 -52.76
N VAL A 296 -8.65 -14.99 -53.37
CA VAL A 296 -8.79 -15.16 -54.82
C VAL A 296 -9.27 -13.85 -55.46
N SER A 297 -8.68 -13.53 -56.62
CA SER A 297 -8.99 -12.39 -57.48
C SER A 297 -10.35 -12.52 -58.19
N SER A 298 -11.16 -11.46 -58.16
CA SER A 298 -12.16 -11.11 -59.19
C SER A 298 -12.64 -9.66 -58.94
N SER A 299 -12.22 -8.68 -59.74
CA SER A 299 -12.76 -8.28 -61.05
C SER A 299 -14.06 -7.44 -60.99
N LEU A 300 -14.01 -6.32 -61.71
CA LEU A 300 -15.09 -5.46 -62.25
C LEU A 300 -15.85 -4.46 -61.34
N LYS A 301 -15.36 -3.21 -61.41
CA LYS A 301 -16.00 -2.05 -62.07
C LYS A 301 -17.53 -1.90 -61.90
N ARG A 302 -17.96 -0.85 -61.19
CA ARG A 302 -19.25 -0.18 -61.43
C ARG A 302 -19.05 1.25 -61.95
N ARG A 303 -19.76 1.53 -63.03
CA ARG A 303 -19.89 2.78 -63.81
C ARG A 303 -21.08 3.61 -63.27
N LEU A 304 -20.85 4.93 -63.08
CA LEU A 304 -21.60 6.11 -63.63
C LEU A 304 -23.13 6.22 -63.34
N VAL A 305 -23.72 7.36 -62.93
CA VAL A 305 -23.78 8.70 -63.59
C VAL A 305 -24.38 9.80 -62.67
N ARG A 306 -23.74 10.99 -62.66
CA ARG A 306 -24.18 12.44 -62.63
C ARG A 306 -25.37 12.92 -61.75
N PHE A 307 -25.49 14.17 -61.25
CA PHE A 307 -24.99 15.50 -61.66
C PHE A 307 -25.08 16.49 -60.46
N GLY A 308 -24.22 17.51 -60.41
CA GLY A 308 -24.55 18.83 -59.83
C GLY A 308 -23.84 19.24 -58.53
N MET A 309 -22.75 20.00 -58.65
CA MET A 309 -22.19 20.89 -57.60
C MET A 309 -22.48 22.36 -58.02
N PRO A 310 -22.59 23.33 -57.09
CA PRO A 310 -21.37 23.97 -56.59
C PRO A 310 -21.34 24.32 -55.08
N THR A 311 -20.10 24.41 -54.63
CA THR A 311 -19.59 24.78 -53.31
C THR A 311 -19.65 26.28 -53.04
N THR A 312 -19.96 26.69 -51.81
CA THR A 312 -19.43 27.92 -51.21
C THR A 312 -19.14 27.71 -49.71
N LYS A 313 -17.91 28.06 -49.30
CA LYS A 313 -17.47 28.26 -47.90
C LYS A 313 -17.85 29.68 -47.45
N PRO A 314 -17.87 29.93 -46.13
CA PRO A 314 -17.25 31.16 -45.64
C PRO A 314 -16.20 30.93 -44.54
N THR A 315 -15.18 31.79 -44.60
CA THR A 315 -14.01 31.98 -43.74
C THR A 315 -14.33 32.72 -42.42
N PRO A 316 -13.39 32.74 -41.45
CA PRO A 316 -13.67 33.03 -40.04
C PRO A 316 -13.61 34.52 -39.70
N ARG A 317 -14.34 34.91 -38.65
CA ARG A 317 -14.34 36.27 -38.08
C ARG A 317 -13.50 36.31 -36.80
N SER A 318 -12.53 37.22 -36.81
CA SER A 318 -11.72 37.65 -35.67
C SER A 318 -12.53 38.45 -34.65
N ALA A 319 -12.27 38.26 -33.36
CA ALA A 319 -12.62 39.22 -32.31
C ALA A 319 -11.44 39.38 -31.35
N ARG A 320 -10.87 40.59 -31.33
CA ARG A 320 -10.02 41.12 -30.26
C ARG A 320 -10.92 41.75 -29.20
N ALA A 321 -10.63 41.50 -27.92
CA ALA A 321 -10.93 42.36 -26.77
C ALA A 321 -9.83 42.08 -25.75
N SER A 322 -8.89 43.00 -25.52
CA SER A 322 -8.96 44.15 -24.61
C SER A 322 -8.69 43.77 -23.15
N LEU A 323 -7.61 44.36 -22.64
CA LEU A 323 -7.01 44.27 -21.31
C LEU A 323 -7.90 44.79 -20.18
N ALA A 324 -7.85 44.08 -19.04
CA ALA A 324 -7.90 44.59 -17.66
C ALA A 324 -7.30 43.46 -16.80
N GLY A 325 -6.29 43.61 -15.95
CA GLY A 325 -6.01 44.72 -15.06
C GLY A 325 -6.33 44.28 -13.63
N THR A 326 -5.53 43.37 -13.05
CA THR A 326 -5.60 43.06 -11.60
C THR A 326 -4.21 42.89 -11.00
N ARG A 327 -4.08 43.52 -9.84
CA ARG A 327 -2.86 43.86 -9.11
C ARG A 327 -2.21 42.61 -8.50
N SER A 328 -0.90 42.49 -8.66
CA SER A 328 -0.04 41.61 -7.86
C SER A 328 0.38 42.37 -6.61
N THR A 329 -0.13 41.97 -5.44
CA THR A 329 0.44 42.31 -4.13
C THR A 329 1.58 41.34 -3.85
N SER A 330 2.82 41.83 -3.98
CA SER A 330 4.01 41.13 -3.51
C SER A 330 4.10 41.20 -1.99
N ILE A 331 4.02 40.06 -1.31
CA ILE A 331 4.37 39.93 0.10
C ILE A 331 5.88 39.76 0.18
N THR A 332 6.59 40.84 0.53
CA THR A 332 7.99 40.80 0.94
C THR A 332 8.07 40.26 2.37
N ALA A 333 8.70 39.09 2.55
CA ALA A 333 9.03 38.54 3.85
C ALA A 333 10.25 39.27 4.42
N THR A 334 10.06 40.01 5.51
CA THR A 334 11.15 40.61 6.29
C THR A 334 11.73 39.55 7.24
N PRO A 335 13.05 39.30 7.26
CA PRO A 335 13.64 38.33 8.18
C PRO A 335 13.61 38.87 9.62
N TRP A 336 13.05 38.07 10.53
CA TRP A 336 13.01 38.33 11.96
C TRP A 336 14.42 38.19 12.56
N SER A 337 14.92 39.28 13.14
CA SER A 337 16.21 39.35 13.83
C SER A 337 15.99 39.10 15.33
N GLY A 338 16.24 37.87 15.78
CA GLY A 338 16.32 37.55 17.21
C GLY A 338 17.71 37.87 17.77
N PRO A 339 17.83 38.27 19.05
CA PRO A 339 19.11 38.70 19.61
C PRO A 339 20.08 37.52 19.81
N ALA A 340 21.35 37.79 19.50
CA ALA A 340 22.47 36.89 19.71
C ALA A 340 23.02 36.95 21.14
N ALA A 341 23.71 35.85 21.49
CA ALA A 341 24.73 35.67 22.52
C ALA A 341 24.27 35.31 23.95
N THR A 342 24.64 34.10 24.38
CA THR A 342 25.69 33.97 25.40
C THR A 342 26.35 32.59 25.34
N SER A 343 27.63 32.61 24.96
CA SER A 343 28.57 31.50 25.05
C SER A 343 29.14 31.40 26.47
N LEU A 344 29.25 30.19 27.02
CA LEU A 344 30.13 29.87 28.15
C LEU A 344 31.04 28.69 27.79
N PRO A 345 32.27 28.64 28.34
CA PRO A 345 33.39 27.96 27.70
C PRO A 345 33.76 26.61 28.33
N GLY A 346 34.29 25.72 27.48
CA GLY A 346 35.49 24.94 27.77
C GLY A 346 35.40 23.78 28.76
N SER A 347 35.32 22.56 28.23
CA SER A 347 36.04 21.42 28.81
C SER A 347 36.53 20.47 27.71
N ARG A 348 37.84 20.48 27.48
CA ARG A 348 38.59 19.51 26.68
C ARG A 348 38.69 18.19 27.46
N ALA A 349 38.31 17.07 26.84
CA ALA A 349 38.88 15.74 27.11
C ALA A 349 38.65 14.87 25.87
N ARG A 350 39.66 14.79 24.98
CA ARG A 350 40.54 13.62 24.80
C ARG A 350 39.79 12.32 24.47
N PHE A 351 39.85 11.97 23.19
CA PHE A 351 39.83 10.59 22.72
C PHE A 351 40.87 9.78 23.50
N CYS A 352 40.43 8.69 24.13
CA CYS A 352 41.30 7.56 24.44
C CYS A 352 40.52 6.28 24.16
N SER A 353 40.91 5.61 23.09
CA SER A 353 40.58 4.24 22.76
C SER A 353 41.22 3.30 23.78
N THR A 354 40.43 2.44 24.43
CA THR A 354 40.96 1.15 24.89
C THR A 354 39.84 0.12 24.98
N SER A 355 40.03 -0.92 24.19
CA SER A 355 39.41 -2.23 24.29
C SER A 355 39.70 -2.87 25.65
N CYS A 356 38.71 -3.48 26.29
CA CYS A 356 38.94 -4.64 27.16
C CYS A 356 37.67 -5.49 27.29
N SER A 357 37.81 -6.70 26.76
CA SER A 357 37.01 -7.89 27.04
C SER A 357 37.15 -8.36 28.49
N GLY A 358 36.09 -8.97 29.06
CA GLY A 358 36.25 -10.00 30.10
C GLY A 358 35.45 -9.84 31.39
N ALA A 359 34.32 -10.56 31.45
CA ALA A 359 33.83 -11.42 32.53
C ALA A 359 33.83 -10.99 34.03
N ALA A 360 32.62 -11.07 34.58
CA ALA A 360 32.23 -11.69 35.86
C ALA A 360 32.75 -11.15 37.22
N GLY A 361 31.80 -10.76 38.08
CA GLY A 361 32.00 -10.65 39.53
C GLY A 361 30.76 -10.16 40.27
N ARG A 362 30.13 -11.05 41.06
CA ARG A 362 29.10 -10.72 42.07
C ARG A 362 29.78 -10.51 43.44
N SER A 363 29.29 -9.56 44.22
CA SER A 363 28.99 -9.61 45.69
C SER A 363 28.86 -8.16 46.20
N GLU A 364 27.68 -7.71 46.64
CA GLU A 364 27.12 -7.73 48.01
C GLU A 364 27.87 -6.85 49.05
N PHE A 365 27.23 -5.75 49.50
CA PHE A 365 26.58 -5.58 50.84
C PHE A 365 26.36 -4.09 51.22
N GLY A 366 25.22 -3.81 51.89
CA GLY A 366 25.04 -2.65 52.78
C GLY A 366 23.76 -1.82 52.57
N TRP A 367 22.55 -2.40 52.74
CA TRP A 367 21.62 -2.25 53.89
C TRP A 367 20.90 -0.90 54.09
N SER A 368 19.56 -0.93 53.94
CA SER A 368 18.58 -0.52 54.97
C SER A 368 17.18 -1.07 54.63
N LEU A 369 16.69 -2.00 55.46
CA LEU A 369 15.28 -2.44 55.56
C LEU A 369 14.53 -1.50 56.51
N SER A 370 13.23 -1.23 56.31
CA SER A 370 12.08 -1.85 57.02
C SER A 370 10.85 -0.94 56.80
N ALA A 371 9.57 -1.33 56.83
CA ALA A 371 8.85 -2.54 57.21
C ALA A 371 7.51 -2.63 56.44
N ARG A 372 6.98 -3.85 56.28
CA ARG A 372 5.59 -4.13 55.88
C ARG A 372 4.70 -4.13 57.12
N CYS A 373 3.40 -3.86 56.94
CA CYS A 373 2.38 -4.58 57.69
C CYS A 373 1.21 -4.92 56.77
N ALA A 374 0.96 -6.21 56.63
CA ALA A 374 -0.26 -6.78 56.06
C ALA A 374 -0.99 -7.49 57.19
N THR A 375 -2.32 -7.36 57.25
CA THR A 375 -3.17 -8.32 57.97
C THR A 375 -4.44 -8.55 57.17
N SER A 376 -4.52 -9.76 56.62
CA SER A 376 -5.74 -10.45 56.24
C SER A 376 -6.56 -10.84 57.48
N ARG A 377 -7.90 -10.88 57.38
CA ARG A 377 -8.69 -12.00 57.92
C ARG A 377 -10.07 -12.09 57.29
N SER A 378 -10.54 -13.32 57.23
CA SER A 378 -11.70 -13.84 56.53
C SER A 378 -12.95 -13.94 57.42
N SER A 379 -14.08 -14.12 56.73
CA SER A 379 -15.21 -15.01 57.05
C SER A 379 -16.46 -14.46 57.78
N ARG A 380 -17.59 -14.79 57.12
CA ARG A 380 -18.97 -15.06 57.58
C ARG A 380 -19.96 -13.91 57.85
N ALA A 381 -21.05 -13.96 57.08
CA ALA A 381 -22.41 -13.49 57.40
C ALA A 381 -22.99 -14.29 58.61
N PRO A 382 -24.03 -13.80 59.32
CA PRO A 382 -25.44 -13.72 58.88
C PRO A 382 -26.07 -12.36 59.26
N THR A 383 -27.28 -11.93 58.92
CA THR A 383 -28.62 -12.51 58.68
C THR A 383 -29.39 -11.64 57.69
#